data_AF-A0A8S8XHM1-F1
#
_entry.id   AF-A0A8S8XHM1-F1
#
_cell.length_a   1.000
_cell.length_b   1.000
_cell.length_c   1.000
_cell.angle_alpha   90.00
_cell.angle_beta   90.00
_cell.angle_gamma   90.00
#
_symmetry.space_group_name_H-M   'P 1'
#
loop_
_entity.id
_entity.type
_entity.pdbx_description
1 polymer ?
#
loop_
_entity_poly.entity_id
_entity_poly.type
_entity_poly.pdbx_seq_one_letter_code
_entity_poly.pdbx_strand_id
1 'polypeptide(L)'
;MGETDAQRPLTRDEIANIVQDVLTHMHGEETGGVGSLYRELGALALFIRQARDDIAAVRPDDIRSTDIPRATDELDAVVGATEAATNTIMDAAEKLTDIGGEVGGDVETRVTEIVGRIYEACSFQDITGQRITKVVKTLKVIEGKVERLLRAFGDEVAGSSAEFEPAPTGDAALLNGPQLPGKAMDQDEIDRLMAEMG
;
A
#
# COMPACT_ATOMS: atom_id res chain seq x y z
N MET A 1 48.94 -38.06 -64.87
CA MET A 1 50.04 -38.78 -64.22
C MET A 1 50.42 -37.97 -63.02
N GLY A 2 50.10 -38.49 -61.83
CA GLY A 2 50.28 -37.77 -60.56
C GLY A 2 51.74 -37.82 -60.11
N GLU A 3 52.22 -36.69 -59.62
CA GLU A 3 53.34 -36.66 -58.68
C GLU A 3 52.75 -36.33 -57.31
N THR A 4 52.85 -37.31 -56.43
CA THR A 4 52.51 -37.28 -55.02
C THR A 4 53.30 -36.16 -54.34
N ASP A 5 52.61 -35.09 -53.94
CA ASP A 5 53.16 -33.99 -53.15
C ASP A 5 53.60 -34.53 -51.79
N ALA A 6 54.90 -34.82 -51.66
CA ALA A 6 55.50 -35.31 -50.44
C ALA A 6 55.55 -34.15 -49.44
N GLN A 7 54.51 -34.07 -48.62
CA GLN A 7 54.37 -33.09 -47.55
C GLN A 7 55.67 -33.05 -46.73
N ARG A 8 56.40 -31.93 -46.81
CA ARG A 8 57.67 -31.74 -46.11
C ARG A 8 57.45 -31.96 -44.61
N PRO A 9 58.30 -32.74 -43.92
CA PRO A 9 58.18 -32.93 -42.49
C PRO A 9 58.29 -31.57 -41.78
N LEU A 10 57.34 -31.30 -40.88
CA LEU A 10 57.31 -30.09 -40.09
C LEU A 10 58.60 -29.98 -39.28
N THR A 11 59.22 -28.80 -39.35
CA THR A 11 60.41 -28.49 -38.55
C THR A 11 60.04 -28.32 -37.08
N ARG A 12 61.00 -28.52 -36.19
CA ARG A 12 60.80 -28.39 -34.74
C ARG A 12 60.24 -27.02 -34.34
N ASP A 13 60.65 -25.98 -35.06
CA ASP A 13 60.22 -24.60 -34.82
C ASP A 13 58.78 -24.35 -35.32
N GLU A 14 58.38 -24.96 -36.44
CA GLU A 14 57.00 -24.93 -36.93
C GLU A 14 56.07 -25.65 -35.94
N ILE A 15 56.48 -26.80 -35.40
CA ILE A 15 55.72 -27.53 -34.37
C ILE A 15 55.64 -26.70 -33.08
N ALA A 16 56.72 -26.06 -32.66
CA ALA A 16 56.72 -25.21 -31.47
C ALA A 16 55.77 -24.01 -31.61
N ASN A 17 55.76 -23.36 -32.78
CA ASN A 17 54.86 -22.24 -33.05
C ASN A 17 53.39 -22.68 -33.09
N ILE A 18 53.09 -23.83 -33.72
CA ILE A 18 51.72 -24.36 -33.75
C ILE A 18 51.25 -24.74 -32.33
N VAL A 19 52.11 -25.37 -31.52
CA VAL A 19 51.78 -25.72 -30.14
C VAL A 19 51.60 -24.46 -29.29
N GLN A 20 52.43 -23.43 -29.50
CA GLN A 20 52.29 -22.15 -28.80
C GLN A 20 50.97 -21.44 -29.17
N ASP A 21 50.60 -21.42 -30.45
CA ASP A 21 49.33 -20.85 -30.92
C ASP A 21 48.13 -21.60 -30.35
N VAL A 22 48.15 -22.93 -30.38
CA VAL A 22 47.07 -23.76 -29.82
C VAL A 22 46.94 -23.57 -28.31
N LEU A 23 48.06 -23.52 -27.57
CA LEU A 23 48.02 -23.27 -26.12
C LEU A 23 47.51 -21.86 -25.79
N THR A 24 47.84 -20.87 -26.62
CA THR A 24 47.37 -19.47 -26.47
C THR A 24 45.89 -19.35 -26.79
N HIS A 25 45.41 -20.01 -27.85
CA HIS A 25 43.99 -20.05 -28.21
C HIS A 25 43.14 -20.82 -27.19
N MET A 26 43.62 -21.98 -26.71
CA MET A 26 42.91 -22.78 -25.70
C MET A 26 42.79 -22.07 -24.35
N HIS A 27 43.79 -21.27 -23.94
CA HIS A 27 43.71 -20.47 -22.71
C HIS A 27 42.87 -19.18 -22.88
N GLY A 28 42.77 -18.66 -24.10
CA GLY A 28 42.01 -17.44 -24.41
C GLY A 28 40.49 -17.62 -24.45
N GLU A 29 40.00 -18.79 -24.85
CA GLU A 29 38.55 -19.04 -25.01
C GLU A 29 37.86 -19.48 -23.71
N GLU A 30 38.52 -20.25 -22.83
CA GLU A 30 37.90 -20.71 -21.57
C GLU A 30 37.84 -19.64 -20.47
N THR A 31 38.73 -18.65 -20.50
CA THR A 31 38.77 -17.57 -19.50
C THR A 31 37.80 -16.43 -19.82
N GLY A 32 37.45 -16.22 -21.10
CA GLY A 32 36.52 -15.17 -21.53
C GLY A 32 35.08 -15.41 -21.10
N GLY A 33 34.59 -16.65 -21.19
CA GLY A 33 33.22 -17.02 -20.78
C GLY A 33 33.01 -16.92 -19.27
N VAL A 34 33.98 -17.40 -18.48
CA VAL A 34 33.95 -17.32 -17.02
C VAL A 34 34.01 -15.86 -16.57
N GLY A 35 34.86 -15.03 -17.18
CA GLY A 35 34.91 -13.58 -16.89
C GLY A 35 33.62 -12.83 -17.26
N SER A 36 32.93 -13.23 -18.34
CA SER A 36 31.62 -12.67 -18.68
C SER A 36 30.56 -13.05 -17.64
N LEU A 37 30.51 -14.32 -17.24
CA LEU A 37 29.63 -14.80 -16.18
C LEU A 37 29.84 -14.05 -14.87
N TYR A 38 31.09 -13.83 -14.43
CA TYR A 38 31.37 -13.04 -13.23
C TYR A 38 30.90 -11.59 -13.34
N ARG A 39 31.06 -10.96 -14.52
CA ARG A 39 30.53 -9.60 -14.76
C ARG A 39 29.01 -9.55 -14.74
N GLU A 40 28.36 -10.54 -15.35
CA GLU A 40 26.90 -10.66 -15.36
C GLU A 40 26.35 -10.93 -13.95
N LEU A 41 26.99 -11.82 -13.18
CA LEU A 41 26.66 -12.05 -11.77
C LEU A 41 26.83 -10.78 -10.93
N GLY A 42 27.91 -10.03 -11.17
CA GLY A 42 28.18 -8.76 -10.51
C GLY A 42 27.13 -7.68 -10.82
N ALA A 43 26.73 -7.58 -12.10
CA ALA A 43 25.66 -6.67 -12.53
C ALA A 43 24.31 -7.07 -11.92
N LEU A 44 24.00 -8.37 -11.87
CA LEU A 44 22.80 -8.88 -11.22
C LEU A 44 22.81 -8.60 -9.70
N ALA A 45 23.94 -8.78 -9.03
CA ALA A 45 24.08 -8.49 -7.60
C ALA A 45 23.95 -6.99 -7.29
N LEU A 46 24.40 -6.11 -8.19
CA LEU A 46 24.16 -4.67 -8.08
C LEU A 46 22.69 -4.33 -8.29
N PHE A 47 22.05 -4.93 -9.29
CA PHE A 47 20.62 -4.75 -9.56
C PHE A 47 19.74 -5.20 -8.38
N ILE A 48 20.04 -6.36 -7.78
CA ILE A 48 19.32 -6.86 -6.59
C ILE A 48 19.50 -5.90 -5.41
N ARG A 49 20.70 -5.37 -5.19
CA ARG A 49 20.94 -4.38 -4.12
C ARG A 49 20.17 -3.09 -4.35
N GLN A 50 20.18 -2.54 -5.57
CA GLN A 50 19.40 -1.36 -5.89
C GLN A 50 17.90 -1.59 -5.68
N ALA A 51 17.37 -2.72 -6.17
CA ALA A 51 15.97 -3.07 -5.98
C ALA A 51 15.61 -3.22 -4.49
N ARG A 52 16.53 -3.75 -3.67
CA ARG A 52 16.37 -3.83 -2.22
C ARG A 52 16.29 -2.45 -1.58
N ASP A 53 17.18 -1.54 -1.95
CA ASP A 53 17.23 -0.18 -1.40
C ASP A 53 15.98 0.62 -1.82
N ASP A 54 15.51 0.44 -3.06
CA ASP A 54 14.26 1.04 -3.55
C ASP A 54 13.03 0.53 -2.76
N ILE A 55 12.99 -0.77 -2.43
CA ILE A 55 11.92 -1.34 -1.60
C ILE A 55 12.00 -0.85 -0.15
N ALA A 56 13.20 -0.72 0.41
CA ALA A 56 13.41 -0.17 1.74
C ALA A 56 12.89 1.28 1.83
N ALA A 57 13.09 2.07 0.78
CA ALA A 57 12.60 3.45 0.69
C ALA A 57 11.07 3.56 0.70
N VAL A 58 10.35 2.51 0.29
CA VAL A 58 8.87 2.45 0.38
C VAL A 58 8.38 2.24 1.82
N ARG A 59 9.29 1.95 2.77
CA ARG A 59 8.98 1.74 4.19
C ARG A 59 7.85 0.71 4.41
N PRO A 60 7.99 -0.51 3.86
CA PRO A 60 6.96 -1.54 3.90
C PRO A 60 6.50 -1.93 5.32
N ASP A 61 7.37 -1.81 6.33
CA ASP A 61 6.98 -2.06 7.72
C ASP A 61 6.03 -0.99 8.27
N ASP A 62 6.18 0.28 7.89
CA ASP A 62 5.29 1.36 8.30
C ASP A 62 3.91 1.21 7.64
N ILE A 63 3.91 0.86 6.34
CA ILE A 63 2.67 0.56 5.60
C ILE A 63 1.88 -0.56 6.30
N ARG A 64 2.58 -1.62 6.74
CA ARG A 64 1.96 -2.77 7.41
C ARG A 64 1.53 -2.45 8.85
N SER A 65 2.39 -1.81 9.63
CA SER A 65 2.18 -1.66 11.08
C SER A 65 1.40 -0.42 11.46
N THR A 66 1.39 0.60 10.62
CA THR A 66 0.85 1.92 10.95
C THR A 66 -0.18 2.36 9.93
N ASP A 67 0.17 2.49 8.65
CA ASP A 67 -0.67 3.21 7.69
C ASP A 67 -1.95 2.46 7.32
N ILE A 68 -1.85 1.18 6.92
CA ILE A 68 -3.02 0.38 6.55
C ILE A 68 -3.94 0.12 7.76
N PRO A 69 -3.44 -0.28 8.94
CA PRO A 69 -4.28 -0.43 10.13
C PRO A 69 -5.00 0.87 10.48
N ARG A 70 -4.28 2.00 10.54
CA ARG A 70 -4.87 3.31 10.86
C ARG A 70 -5.94 3.72 9.85
N ALA A 71 -5.66 3.60 8.55
CA ALA A 71 -6.64 3.93 7.51
C ALA A 71 -7.88 3.03 7.59
N THR A 72 -7.70 1.76 7.96
CA THR A 72 -8.82 0.83 8.17
C THR A 72 -9.68 1.26 9.34
N ASP A 73 -9.07 1.57 10.49
CA ASP A 73 -9.77 2.01 11.70
C ASP A 73 -10.52 3.33 11.46
N GLU A 74 -9.89 4.30 10.79
CA GLU A 74 -10.52 5.57 10.43
C GLU A 74 -11.72 5.37 9.48
N LEU A 75 -11.61 4.48 8.49
CA LEU A 75 -12.72 4.16 7.58
C LEU A 75 -13.88 3.45 8.29
N ASP A 76 -13.59 2.52 9.20
CA ASP A 76 -14.61 1.85 10.01
C ASP A 76 -15.33 2.86 10.94
N ALA A 77 -14.59 3.80 11.53
CA ALA A 77 -15.17 4.88 12.32
C ALA A 77 -16.07 5.82 11.50
N VAL A 78 -15.67 6.15 10.27
CA VAL A 78 -16.51 6.94 9.34
C VAL A 78 -17.81 6.20 9.04
N VAL A 79 -17.76 4.89 8.76
CA VAL A 79 -18.97 4.09 8.53
C VAL A 79 -19.89 4.16 9.74
N GLY A 80 -19.38 3.86 10.93
CA GLY A 80 -20.18 3.89 12.16
C GLY A 80 -20.79 5.26 12.47
N ALA A 81 -20.00 6.34 12.31
CA ALA A 81 -20.49 7.70 12.51
C ALA A 81 -21.58 8.08 11.51
N THR A 82 -21.43 7.68 10.24
CA THR A 82 -22.46 7.94 9.21
C THR A 82 -23.74 7.14 9.46
N GLU A 83 -23.65 5.89 9.91
CA GLU A 83 -24.81 5.08 10.30
C GLU A 83 -25.56 5.71 11.47
N ALA A 84 -24.85 6.13 12.52
CA ALA A 84 -25.45 6.77 13.69
C ALA A 84 -26.16 8.09 13.33
N ALA A 85 -25.52 8.91 12.48
CA ALA A 85 -26.12 10.15 11.99
C ALA A 85 -27.37 9.87 11.14
N THR A 86 -27.32 8.87 10.26
CA THR A 86 -28.47 8.46 9.45
C THR A 86 -29.64 7.99 10.31
N ASN A 87 -29.41 7.17 11.32
CA ASN A 87 -30.46 6.73 12.26
C ASN A 87 -31.09 7.93 12.98
N THR A 88 -30.27 8.89 13.43
CA THR A 88 -30.77 10.11 14.07
C THR A 88 -31.67 10.94 13.13
N ILE A 89 -31.31 11.04 11.85
CA ILE A 89 -32.12 11.72 10.83
C ILE A 89 -33.44 10.98 10.60
N MET A 90 -33.41 9.65 10.53
CA MET A 90 -34.61 8.82 10.38
C MET A 90 -35.55 8.98 11.58
N ASP A 91 -35.05 8.90 12.81
CA ASP A 91 -35.83 9.11 14.04
C ASP A 91 -36.48 10.50 14.09
N ALA A 92 -35.76 11.53 13.62
CA ALA A 92 -36.32 12.87 13.51
C ALA A 92 -37.43 12.96 12.46
N ALA A 93 -37.29 12.23 11.34
CA ALA A 93 -38.29 12.15 10.29
C ALA A 93 -39.56 11.38 10.73
N GLU A 94 -39.42 10.35 11.57
CA GLU A 94 -40.56 9.69 12.23
C GLU A 94 -41.35 10.67 13.08
N LYS A 95 -40.67 11.44 13.96
CA LYS A 95 -41.33 12.47 14.79
C LYS A 95 -42.05 13.53 13.97
N LEU A 96 -41.51 13.91 12.82
CA LEU A 96 -42.19 14.83 11.90
C LEU A 96 -43.51 14.23 11.40
N THR A 97 -43.51 12.93 11.08
CA THR A 97 -44.70 12.21 10.63
C THR A 97 -45.78 12.18 11.71
N ASP A 98 -45.41 11.90 12.97
CA ASP A 98 -46.33 11.91 14.11
C ASP A 98 -47.00 13.28 14.28
N ILE A 99 -46.20 14.36 14.27
CA ILE A 99 -46.71 15.74 14.33
C ILE A 99 -47.64 16.04 13.15
N GLY A 100 -47.29 15.56 11.95
CA GLY A 100 -48.13 15.68 10.77
C GLY A 100 -49.51 15.02 10.97
N GLY A 101 -49.52 13.81 11.54
CA GLY A 101 -50.74 13.06 11.85
C GLY A 101 -51.61 13.72 12.93
N GLU A 102 -51.00 14.37 13.92
CA GLU A 102 -51.74 15.17 14.92
C GLU A 102 -52.48 16.36 14.29
N VAL A 103 -51.88 17.00 13.27
CA VAL A 103 -52.50 18.12 12.55
C VAL A 103 -53.57 17.64 11.55
N GLY A 104 -53.29 16.54 10.86
CA GLY A 104 -54.19 15.91 9.88
C GLY A 104 -54.34 16.66 8.56
N GLY A 105 -55.08 16.04 7.64
CA GLY A 105 -55.52 16.66 6.38
C GLY A 105 -54.39 16.88 5.36
N ASP A 106 -54.37 18.06 4.73
CA ASP A 106 -53.36 18.38 3.69
C ASP A 106 -51.94 18.46 4.28
N VAL A 107 -51.81 18.89 5.53
CA VAL A 107 -50.51 19.00 6.21
C VAL A 107 -49.90 17.62 6.43
N GLU A 108 -50.66 16.66 6.93
CA GLU A 108 -50.24 15.27 7.12
C GLU A 108 -49.73 14.65 5.82
N THR A 109 -50.46 14.86 4.72
CA THR A 109 -50.10 14.34 3.39
C THR A 109 -48.76 14.92 2.92
N ARG A 110 -48.59 16.24 3.05
CA ARG A 110 -47.35 16.93 2.63
C ARG A 110 -46.15 16.56 3.48
N VAL A 111 -46.33 16.40 4.80
CA VAL A 111 -45.25 15.96 5.70
C VAL A 111 -44.83 14.55 5.36
N THR A 112 -45.78 13.64 5.16
CA THR A 112 -45.51 12.24 4.79
C THR A 112 -44.72 12.15 3.48
N GLU A 113 -45.07 12.96 2.47
CA GLU A 113 -44.34 13.02 1.20
C GLU A 113 -42.88 13.49 1.39
N ILE A 114 -42.66 14.52 2.20
CA ILE A 114 -41.31 15.05 2.48
C ILE A 114 -40.48 14.02 3.26
N VAL A 115 -41.06 13.37 4.27
CA VAL A 115 -40.39 12.33 5.06
C VAL A 115 -40.02 11.13 4.19
N GLY A 116 -40.90 10.72 3.26
CA GLY A 116 -40.60 9.67 2.29
C GLY A 116 -39.34 9.97 1.47
N ARG A 117 -39.15 11.23 1.04
CA ARG A 117 -37.94 11.67 0.33
C ARG A 117 -36.70 11.66 1.21
N ILE A 118 -36.83 11.92 2.51
CA ILE A 118 -35.71 11.82 3.46
C ILE A 118 -35.26 10.36 3.58
N TYR A 119 -36.18 9.41 3.73
CA TYR A 119 -35.84 7.99 3.78
C TYR A 119 -35.18 7.51 2.50
N GLU A 120 -35.71 7.89 1.35
CA GLU A 120 -35.11 7.54 0.05
C GLU A 120 -33.68 8.10 -0.07
N ALA A 121 -33.46 9.36 0.31
CA ALA A 121 -32.12 9.96 0.30
C ALA A 121 -31.17 9.25 1.28
N CYS A 122 -31.64 8.92 2.49
CA CYS A 122 -30.82 8.25 3.50
C CYS A 122 -30.47 6.80 3.14
N SER A 123 -31.27 6.15 2.29
CA SER A 123 -31.00 4.78 1.81
C SER A 123 -29.67 4.66 1.04
N PHE A 124 -29.13 5.76 0.51
CA PHE A 124 -27.81 5.78 -0.14
C PHE A 124 -26.65 5.45 0.82
N GLN A 125 -26.87 5.58 2.14
CA GLN A 125 -25.87 5.22 3.14
C GLN A 125 -25.47 3.74 3.03
N ASP A 126 -26.41 2.82 2.81
CA ASP A 126 -26.11 1.39 2.68
C ASP A 126 -25.09 1.12 1.55
N ILE A 127 -25.29 1.73 0.38
CA ILE A 127 -24.35 1.63 -0.74
C ILE A 127 -22.99 2.24 -0.38
N THR A 128 -22.97 3.34 0.37
CA THR A 128 -21.73 3.99 0.80
C THR A 128 -20.96 3.13 1.81
N GLY A 129 -21.64 2.57 2.82
CA GLY A 129 -21.06 1.65 3.79
C GLY A 129 -20.48 0.39 3.13
N GLN A 130 -21.21 -0.20 2.18
CA GLN A 130 -20.73 -1.34 1.39
C GLN A 130 -19.50 -0.99 0.56
N ARG A 131 -19.46 0.20 -0.06
CA ARG A 131 -18.30 0.66 -0.84
C ARG A 131 -17.08 0.86 0.05
N ILE A 132 -17.23 1.50 1.21
CA ILE A 132 -16.13 1.67 2.17
C ILE A 132 -15.63 0.31 2.65
N THR A 133 -16.54 -0.62 2.98
CA THR A 133 -16.17 -2.00 3.36
C THR A 133 -15.36 -2.70 2.27
N LYS A 134 -15.66 -2.47 0.98
CA LYS A 134 -14.84 -3.00 -0.13
C LYS A 134 -13.46 -2.34 -0.20
N VAL A 135 -13.34 -1.05 0.10
CA VAL A 135 -12.04 -0.36 0.20
C VAL A 135 -11.21 -0.95 1.32
N VAL A 136 -11.79 -1.11 2.52
CA VAL A 136 -11.13 -1.75 3.68
C VAL A 136 -10.63 -3.16 3.34
N LYS A 137 -11.46 -4.00 2.71
CA LYS A 137 -11.03 -5.33 2.24
C LYS A 137 -9.86 -5.25 1.26
N THR A 138 -9.85 -4.26 0.39
CA THR A 138 -8.77 -4.05 -0.58
C THR A 138 -7.46 -3.66 0.13
N LEU A 139 -7.52 -2.79 1.13
CA LEU A 139 -6.37 -2.43 1.96
C LEU A 139 -5.77 -3.65 2.67
N LYS A 140 -6.61 -4.54 3.23
CA LYS A 140 -6.16 -5.82 3.83
C LYS A 140 -5.47 -6.74 2.81
N VAL A 141 -5.91 -6.74 1.55
CA VAL A 141 -5.22 -7.48 0.48
C VAL A 141 -3.86 -6.87 0.15
N ILE A 142 -3.73 -5.54 0.18
CA ILE A 142 -2.47 -4.83 -0.03
C ILE A 142 -1.50 -5.14 1.12
N GLU A 143 -1.96 -5.10 2.38
CA GLU A 143 -1.19 -5.48 3.55
C GLU A 143 -0.54 -6.87 3.39
N GLY A 144 -1.34 -7.88 3.02
CA GLY A 144 -0.81 -9.24 2.80
C GLY A 144 0.16 -9.34 1.60
N LYS A 145 0.05 -8.46 0.59
CA LYS A 145 1.04 -8.39 -0.50
C LYS A 145 2.36 -7.79 -0.03
N VAL A 146 2.30 -6.73 0.78
CA VAL A 146 3.48 -6.10 1.40
C VAL A 146 4.18 -7.10 2.31
N GLU A 147 3.44 -7.89 3.09
CA GLU A 147 4.01 -8.94 3.93
C GLU A 147 4.78 -10.00 3.10
N ARG A 148 4.21 -10.44 1.97
CA ARG A 148 4.90 -11.38 1.08
C ARG A 148 6.15 -10.78 0.44
N LEU A 149 6.11 -9.49 0.11
CA LEU A 149 7.28 -8.78 -0.41
C LEU A 149 8.40 -8.75 0.64
N LEU A 150 8.10 -8.37 1.87
CA LEU A 150 9.05 -8.36 2.98
C LEU A 150 9.70 -9.74 3.21
N ARG A 151 8.88 -10.81 3.26
CA ARG A 151 9.38 -12.18 3.42
C ARG A 151 10.31 -12.63 2.29
N ALA A 152 10.09 -12.14 1.07
CA ALA A 152 10.90 -12.52 -0.10
C ALA A 152 12.27 -11.81 -0.13
N PHE A 153 12.37 -10.60 0.43
CA PHE A 153 13.60 -9.79 0.42
C PHE A 153 14.43 -9.87 1.71
N GLY A 154 13.87 -10.45 2.79
CA GLY A 154 14.56 -10.72 4.05
C GLY A 154 14.59 -9.53 5.02
N ASP A 155 14.82 -9.81 6.31
CA ASP A 155 14.73 -8.86 7.44
C ASP A 155 15.71 -7.65 7.34
N GLU A 156 16.69 -7.66 6.44
CA GLU A 156 17.61 -6.52 6.26
C GLU A 156 16.94 -5.27 5.69
N VAL A 157 15.80 -5.41 5.00
CA VAL A 157 15.00 -4.27 4.50
C VAL A 157 14.22 -3.58 5.62
N ALA A 158 13.94 -4.30 6.72
CA ALA A 158 13.17 -3.81 7.85
C ALA A 158 13.97 -2.87 8.79
N GLY A 159 15.29 -2.77 8.59
CA GLY A 159 16.20 -2.09 9.50
C GLY A 159 16.45 -0.60 9.25
N SER A 160 16.00 -0.04 8.11
CA SER A 160 16.14 1.39 7.83
C SER A 160 14.87 2.15 8.21
N SER A 161 14.60 2.27 9.50
CA SER A 161 13.67 3.27 10.01
C SER A 161 14.27 4.65 9.77
N ALA A 162 13.96 5.23 8.60
CA ALA A 162 14.17 6.65 8.37
C ALA A 162 13.39 7.43 9.45
N GLU A 163 14.06 8.43 10.02
CA GLU A 163 13.60 9.23 11.15
C GLU A 163 12.12 9.67 11.00
N PHE A 164 11.40 9.59 12.12
CA PHE A 164 9.99 9.94 12.24
C PHE A 164 9.75 11.34 11.63
N GLU A 165 8.89 11.44 10.61
CA GLU A 165 8.50 12.76 10.12
C GLU A 165 7.82 13.54 11.25
N PRO A 166 8.12 14.84 11.42
CA PRO A 166 7.54 15.64 12.48
C PRO A 166 6.01 15.68 12.30
N ALA A 167 5.28 15.60 13.42
CA ALA A 167 3.83 15.66 13.42
C ALA A 167 3.31 16.86 12.61
N PRO A 168 2.22 16.71 11.85
CA PRO A 168 1.67 17.80 11.05
C PRO A 168 1.36 19.00 11.94
N THR A 169 1.83 20.19 11.54
CA THR A 169 1.63 21.46 12.26
C THR A 169 0.62 22.36 11.55
N GLY A 170 -0.11 23.20 12.30
CA GLY A 170 -1.07 24.18 11.76
C GLY A 170 -2.46 23.58 11.49
N ASP A 171 -3.16 24.08 10.48
CA ASP A 171 -4.55 23.65 10.16
C ASP A 171 -4.67 22.16 9.85
N ALA A 172 -3.60 21.52 9.36
CA ALA A 172 -3.53 20.07 9.15
C ALA A 172 -3.57 19.28 10.47
N ALA A 173 -3.16 19.88 11.59
CA ALA A 173 -3.29 19.31 12.93
C ALA A 173 -4.72 19.42 13.49
N LEU A 174 -5.53 20.33 12.93
CA LEU A 174 -6.92 20.56 13.33
C LEU A 174 -7.90 19.66 12.58
N LEU A 175 -7.46 19.00 11.50
CA LEU A 175 -8.21 17.98 10.77
C LEU A 175 -8.21 16.66 11.55
N ASN A 176 -8.83 16.67 12.73
CA ASN A 176 -9.13 15.44 13.44
C ASN A 176 -10.34 14.80 12.76
N GLY A 177 -10.16 13.60 12.23
CA GLY A 177 -11.28 12.77 11.79
C GLY A 177 -12.24 12.43 12.94
N PRO A 178 -13.35 11.73 12.66
CA PRO A 178 -14.25 11.26 13.71
C PRO A 178 -13.45 10.56 14.81
N GLN A 179 -13.71 10.89 16.08
CA GLN A 179 -12.97 10.30 17.18
C GLN A 179 -13.21 8.79 17.23
N LEU A 180 -12.12 8.01 17.23
CA LEU A 180 -12.18 6.57 17.38
C LEU A 180 -12.81 6.20 18.73
N PRO A 181 -13.62 5.12 18.79
CA PRO A 181 -14.16 4.62 20.05
C PRO A 181 -13.05 4.38 21.08
N GLY A 182 -13.10 5.05 22.23
CA GLY A 182 -12.07 4.98 23.29
C GLY A 182 -11.04 6.12 23.30
N LYS A 183 -11.02 6.98 22.28
CA LYS A 183 -10.35 8.30 22.30
C LYS A 183 -11.36 9.46 22.28
N ALA A 184 -12.64 9.14 22.47
CA ALA A 184 -13.67 10.14 22.63
C ALA A 184 -13.38 10.95 23.90
N MET A 185 -13.21 12.28 23.78
CA MET A 185 -13.24 13.13 24.99
C MET A 185 -14.59 12.89 25.66
N ASP A 186 -14.57 12.52 26.94
CA ASP A 186 -15.82 12.37 27.66
C ASP A 186 -16.46 13.76 27.89
N GLN A 187 -17.78 13.78 28.05
CA GLN A 187 -18.51 15.04 28.25
C GLN A 187 -18.05 15.77 29.53
N ASP A 188 -17.52 15.03 30.52
CA ASP A 188 -17.00 15.60 31.77
C ASP A 188 -15.64 16.31 31.57
N GLU A 189 -14.87 15.94 30.55
CA GLU A 189 -13.65 16.59 30.09
C GLU A 189 -13.98 17.84 29.27
N ILE A 190 -15.00 17.78 28.42
CA ILE A 190 -15.51 18.94 27.67
C ILE A 190 -16.00 20.03 28.63
N ASP A 191 -16.76 19.64 29.64
CA ASP A 191 -17.33 20.56 30.62
C ASP A 191 -16.22 21.18 31.51
N ARG A 192 -15.18 20.41 31.85
CA ARG A 192 -13.98 20.92 32.55
C ARG A 192 -13.20 21.92 31.71
N LEU A 193 -12.99 21.63 30.43
CA LEU A 193 -12.27 22.52 29.52
C LEU A 193 -13.00 23.85 29.31
N MET A 194 -14.34 23.81 29.20
CA MET A 194 -15.15 25.03 29.12
C MET A 194 -15.17 25.83 30.42
N ALA A 195 -15.07 25.17 31.58
CA ALA A 195 -14.97 25.84 32.87
C ALA A 195 -13.61 26.52 33.10
N GLU A 196 -12.52 26.05 32.47
CA GLU A 196 -11.20 26.71 32.53
C GLU A 196 -11.06 27.91 31.57
N MET A 197 -11.91 28.01 30.55
CA MET A 197 -11.89 29.11 29.56
C MET A 197 -12.89 30.24 29.84
N GLY A 198 -13.71 30.14 30.90
CA GLY A 198 -14.66 31.16 31.36
C GLY A 198 -14.23 31.82 32.66
#